data_AF-X0V5J0-F1
#
_entry.id   AF-X0V5J0-F1
#
_cell.length_a   1.000
_cell.length_b   1.000
_cell.length_c   1.000
_cell.angle_alpha   90.00
_cell.angle_beta   90.00
_cell.angle_gamma   90.00
#
_symmetry.space_group_name_H-M   'P 1'
#
loop_
_entity.id
_entity.type
_entity.pdbx_description
1 polymer ?
#
loop_
_entity_poly.entity_id
_entity_poly.type
_entity_poly.pdbx_seq_one_letter_code
_entity_poly.pdbx_strand_id
1 'polypeptide(L)' 'MEYNIEMLADPNAIVGEGPVWDWRRERLLWSDIRTGRVFDYDPASGVNEQIHSGVFVGGLAVNAQGG' A
#
# COMPACT_ATOMS: atom_id res chain seq x y z
N MET A 1 -14.98 -21.43 12.35
CA MET A 1 -14.66 -20.63 11.15
C MET A 1 -13.19 -20.86 10.88
N GLU A 2 -12.84 -21.28 9.67
CA GLU A 2 -11.44 -21.33 9.25
C GLU A 2 -11.07 -19.95 8.70
N TYR A 3 -9.90 -19.46 9.10
CA TYR A 3 -9.33 -18.25 8.55
C TYR A 3 -8.31 -18.65 7.49
N ASN A 4 -8.41 -18.05 6.30
CA ASN A 4 -7.37 -18.16 5.28
C ASN A 4 -6.40 -16.99 5.43
N ILE A 5 -5.10 -17.29 5.47
CA ILE A 5 -4.03 -16.29 5.54
C ILE A 5 -3.17 -16.47 4.30
N GLU A 6 -3.02 -15.39 3.53
CA GLU A 6 -2.28 -15.38 2.27
C GLU A 6 -1.31 -14.19 2.24
N MET A 7 -0.14 -14.41 1.66
CA MET A 7 0.83 -13.34 1.41
C MET A 7 0.52 -12.69 0.05
N LEU A 8 0.09 -11.43 0.09
CA LEU A 8 -0.34 -10.69 -1.12
C LEU A 8 0.83 -10.00 -1.84
N ALA A 9 1.89 -9.64 -1.12
CA ALA A 9 3.06 -8.95 -1.67
C ALA A 9 4.31 -9.20 -0.83
N ASP A 10 5.46 -9.30 -1.51
CA ASP A 10 6.79 -9.35 -0.87
C ASP A 10 7.81 -8.48 -1.63
N PRO A 11 7.71 -7.13 -1.52
CA PRO A 11 8.68 -6.24 -2.15
C PRO A 11 9.96 -6.08 -1.32
N ASN A 12 10.23 -6.99 -0.37
CA ASN A 12 11.30 -6.87 0.62
C ASN A 12 11.23 -5.51 1.36
N ALA A 13 10.07 -5.21 1.95
CA ALA A 13 9.89 -4.01 2.76
C ALA A 13 10.70 -4.11 4.06
N ILE A 14 11.35 -3.01 4.48
CA ILE A 14 12.05 -2.97 5.77
C ILE A 14 11.04 -2.75 6.90
N VAL A 15 10.13 -1.78 6.74
CA VAL A 15 9.04 -1.51 7.68
C VAL A 15 7.78 -1.16 6.88
N GLY A 16 6.95 -2.17 6.62
CA GLY A 16 5.63 -1.98 5.99
C GLY A 16 4.62 -1.37 6.97
N GLU A 17 4.10 -0.19 6.67
CA GLU A 17 3.17 0.54 7.53
C GLU A 17 2.17 1.42 6.76
N GLY A 18 1.16 1.92 7.49
CA GLY A 18 0.14 2.85 6.99
C GLY A 18 -0.80 2.25 5.95
N PRO A 19 -1.39 1.05 6.15
CA PRO A 19 -2.35 0.51 5.20
C PRO A 19 -3.61 1.39 5.12
N VAL A 20 -4.00 1.77 3.91
CA VAL A 20 -5.22 2.54 3.61
C VAL A 20 -5.97 1.87 2.47
N TRP A 21 -7.24 1.54 2.72
CA TRP A 21 -8.14 1.02 1.69
C TRP A 21 -8.85 2.15 0.95
N ASP A 22 -8.55 2.32 -0.34
CA ASP A 22 -9.32 3.18 -1.25
C ASP A 22 -10.52 2.39 -1.78
N TRP A 23 -11.66 2.53 -1.10
CA TRP A 23 -12.91 1.85 -1.48
C TRP A 23 -13.45 2.24 -2.85
N ARG A 24 -13.06 3.40 -3.40
CA ARG A 24 -13.55 3.86 -4.71
C ARG A 24 -12.83 3.17 -5.85
N ARG A 25 -11.53 2.88 -5.66
CA ARG A 25 -10.68 2.17 -6.64
C ARG A 25 -10.55 0.69 -6.34
N GLU A 26 -10.99 0.26 -5.15
CA GLU A 26 -10.79 -1.08 -4.61
C GLU A 26 -9.30 -1.44 -4.52
N ARG A 27 -8.49 -0.51 -3.99
CA ARG A 27 -7.03 -0.67 -3.90
C ARG A 27 -6.52 -0.47 -2.47
N LEU A 28 -5.45 -1.18 -2.13
CA LEU A 28 -4.76 -1.05 -0.86
C LEU A 28 -3.46 -0.25 -1.04
N LEU A 29 -3.41 0.95 -0.47
CA LEU A 29 -2.21 1.75 -0.41
C LEU A 29 -1.45 1.43 0.89
N TRP A 30 -0.12 1.33 0.82
CA TRP A 30 0.73 1.14 1.99
C TRP A 30 2.15 1.62 1.72
N SER A 31 2.95 1.82 2.76
CA SER A 31 4.30 2.38 2.64
C SER A 31 5.37 1.45 3.23
N ASP A 32 6.57 1.49 2.68
CA ASP A 32 7.79 1.07 3.38
C ASP A 32 8.54 2.33 3.86
N ILE A 33 8.25 2.76 5.08
CA ILE A 33 8.68 4.07 5.61
C ILE A 33 10.20 4.24 5.56
N ARG A 34 10.96 3.16 5.82
CA ARG A 34 12.44 3.20 5.89
C ARG A 34 13.11 3.32 4.54
N THR A 35 12.42 2.97 3.46
CA THR A 35 12.93 3.11 2.09
C THR A 35 12.22 4.21 1.31
N GLY A 36 11.21 4.85 1.90
CA GLY A 36 10.42 5.91 1.25
C GLY A 36 9.63 5.40 0.05
N ARG A 37 9.30 4.09 0.01
CA ARG A 37 8.47 3.50 -1.05
C ARG A 37 7.01 3.55 -0.65
N VAL A 38 6.12 3.83 -1.61
CA VAL A 38 4.66 3.65 -1.46
C VAL A 38 4.19 2.68 -2.53
N PHE A 39 3.30 1.79 -2.12
CA PHE A 39 2.76 0.74 -2.94
C PHE A 39 1.24 0.90 -3.08
N ASP A 40 0.73 0.52 -4.25
CA ASP A 40 -0.67 0.43 -4.62
C ASP A 40 -0.96 -1.02 -5.04
N TYR A 41 -1.62 -1.76 -4.16
CA TYR A 41 -2.00 -3.15 -4.39
C TYR A 41 -3.42 -3.26 -4.94
N ASP A 42 -3.54 -4.01 -6.03
CA ASP A 42 -4.78 -4.35 -6.72
C ASP A 42 -5.18 -5.81 -6.46
N PRO A 43 -6.20 -6.06 -5.64
CA PRO A 43 -6.66 -7.42 -5.38
C PRO A 43 -7.21 -8.15 -6.61
N ALA A 44 -7.71 -7.43 -7.62
CA ALA A 44 -8.27 -8.06 -8.81
C ALA A 44 -7.20 -8.64 -9.73
N SER A 45 -6.03 -7.99 -9.80
CA SER A 45 -4.90 -8.45 -10.61
C SER A 45 -3.76 -9.11 -9.81
N GLY A 46 -3.75 -8.96 -8.49
CA GLY A 46 -2.67 -9.41 -7.60
C GLY A 46 -1.40 -8.56 -7.71
N VAL A 47 -1.46 -7.41 -8.38
CA VAL A 47 -0.29 -6.56 -8.63
C VAL A 47 -0.08 -5.60 -7.46
N ASN A 48 1.15 -5.59 -6.93
CA ASN A 48 1.61 -4.60 -5.95
C ASN A 48 2.55 -3.59 -6.63
N GLU A 49 2.00 -2.51 -7.16
CA GLU A 49 2.73 -1.50 -7.91
C GLU A 49 3.43 -0.51 -6.98
N GLN A 50 4.70 -0.15 -7.25
CA GLN A 50 5.37 0.93 -6.53
C GLN A 50 5.05 2.26 -7.20
N ILE A 51 4.29 3.13 -6.52
CA ILE A 51 3.83 4.42 -7.05
C ILE A 51 4.68 5.61 -6.58
N HIS A 52 5.55 5.39 -5.59
CA HIS A 52 6.46 6.42 -5.07
C HIS A 52 7.78 5.80 -4.62
N SER A 53 8.87 6.57 -4.76
CA SER A 53 10.17 6.30 -4.14
C SER A 53 10.84 7.64 -3.86
N GLY A 54 11.16 7.90 -2.60
CA GLY A 54 11.73 9.18 -2.19
C GLY A 54 12.15 9.21 -0.74
N VAL A 55 11.90 10.34 -0.08
CA VAL A 55 12.13 10.49 1.36
C VAL A 55 11.15 9.62 2.17
N PHE A 56 11.42 9.46 3.46
CA PHE A 56 10.57 8.67 4.34
C PHE A 56 9.12 9.17 4.33
N VAL A 57 8.19 8.24 4.15
CA VAL A 57 6.75 8.49 4.12
C VAL A 57 6.16 8.11 5.47
N GLY A 58 5.92 9.10 6.34
CA GLY A 58 5.40 8.89 7.69
C GLY A 58 3.88 8.68 7.77
N GLY A 59 3.17 8.89 6.68
CA GLY A 59 1.71 8.72 6.61
C GLY A 59 1.18 8.96 5.20
N LEU A 60 0.03 8.37 4.91
CA LEU A 60 -0.64 8.47 3.62
C LEU A 60 -2.16 8.52 3.83
N ALA A 61 -2.84 9.27 2.97
CA ALA A 61 -4.29 9.37 2.95
C ALA A 61 -4.76 9.50 1.49
N VAL A 62 -5.91 8.90 1.18
CA VAL A 62 -6.57 9.13 -0.11
C VAL A 62 -7.05 10.58 -0.14
N ASN A 63 -6.62 11.33 -1.14
CA ASN A 63 -7.07 12.69 -1.37
C ASN A 63 -8.28 12.74 -2.32
N ALA A 64 -9.04 13.82 -2.21
CA ALA A 64 -10.03 14.22 -3.20
C ALA A 64 -9.61 15.55 -3.82
N GLN A 65 -10.23 15.91 -4.94
CA GLN A 65 -9.97 17.20 -5.56
C GLN A 65 -10.35 18.34 -4.59
N GLY A 66 -9.39 19.21 -4.28
CA GLY A 66 -9.58 20.33 -3.34
C GLY A 66 -8.76 20.25 -2.06
N GLY A 67 -8.13 19.10 -1.77
CA GLY A 67 -7.40 18.87 -0.52
C GLY A 67 -8.27 18.21 0.53
#